data_AF-A0A7S2IM44-F1
#
_entry.id   AF-A0A7S2IM44-F1
#
_cell.length_a   1.000
_cell.length_b   1.000
_cell.length_c   1.000
_cell.angle_alpha   90.00
_cell.angle_beta   90.00
_cell.angle_gamma   90.00
#
_symmetry.space_group_name_H-M   'P 1'
#
loop_
_entity.id
_entity.type
_entity.pdbx_description
1 polymer ?
#
loop_
_entity_poly.entity_id
_entity_poly.type
_entity_poly.pdbx_seq_one_letter_code
_entity_poly.pdbx_strand_id
1 'polypeptide(L)'
;DTYVYSIRMALLSPNEEGGMSAHERGFTTAQLHTRHWVLTQDDGVTDEVNGEGVVGRFPLLQENGWRDDMQDEYGRIKRGRKCVGTFIYQSMSGRPNNVSFEGYIRFVPGSLASPEGDPFEVRVARFPLKTEAEDYLF
;
A
#
# COMPACT_ATOMS: atom_id res chain seq x y z
N ASP A 1 -13.05 19.05 -3.98
CA ASP A 1 -13.67 17.75 -4.32
C ASP A 1 -13.17 16.64 -3.41
N THR A 2 -13.74 15.43 -3.55
CA THR A 2 -13.23 14.23 -2.88
C THR A 2 -12.81 13.23 -3.95
N TYR A 3 -11.57 12.77 -3.85
CA TYR A 3 -11.04 11.74 -4.73
C TYR A 3 -10.96 10.41 -3.99
N VAL A 4 -11.33 9.32 -4.65
CA VAL A 4 -11.15 7.96 -4.17
C VAL A 4 -10.02 7.33 -4.97
N TYR A 5 -9.10 6.67 -4.28
CA TYR A 5 -8.03 5.91 -4.91
C TYR A 5 -8.07 4.45 -4.45
N SER A 6 -7.57 3.54 -5.30
CA SER A 6 -7.40 2.14 -4.99
C SER A 6 -5.94 1.75 -5.15
N ILE A 7 -5.34 1.22 -4.10
CA ILE A 7 -3.98 0.66 -4.17
C ILE A 7 -4.09 -0.85 -4.09
N ARG A 8 -3.38 -1.51 -5.01
CA ARG A 8 -3.34 -2.96 -5.18
C ARG A 8 -1.93 -3.44 -4.91
N MET A 9 -1.78 -4.47 -4.08
CA MET A 9 -0.48 -4.99 -3.66
C MET A 9 -0.47 -6.52 -3.70
N ALA A 10 0.60 -7.07 -4.27
CA ALA A 10 0.86 -8.50 -4.31
C ALA A 10 2.38 -8.74 -4.22
N LEU A 11 2.77 -9.88 -3.66
CA LEU A 11 4.14 -10.37 -3.77
C LEU A 11 4.23 -11.23 -5.03
N LEU A 12 4.94 -10.74 -6.04
CA LEU A 12 5.03 -11.39 -7.35
C LEU A 12 5.85 -12.68 -7.27
N SER A 13 5.29 -13.77 -7.79
CA SER A 13 5.95 -15.06 -7.93
C SER A 13 6.87 -15.11 -9.16
N PRO A 14 7.81 -16.07 -9.26
CA PRO A 14 8.82 -16.11 -10.33
C PRO A 14 8.28 -16.18 -11.77
N ASN A 15 7.04 -16.62 -11.94
CA ASN A 15 6.36 -16.70 -13.23
C ASN A 15 5.63 -15.42 -13.62
N GLU A 16 5.62 -14.40 -12.75
CA GLU A 16 5.06 -13.07 -13.02
C GLU A 16 6.17 -12.11 -13.49
N GLU A 17 5.81 -11.13 -14.32
CA GLU A 17 6.76 -10.14 -14.84
C GLU A 17 7.40 -9.33 -13.69
N GLY A 18 8.74 -9.29 -13.65
CA GLY A 18 9.48 -8.64 -12.56
C GLY A 18 9.45 -9.42 -11.24
N GLY A 19 8.86 -10.62 -11.22
CA GLY A 19 8.89 -11.54 -10.10
C GLY A 19 10.28 -12.14 -9.88
N MET A 20 10.55 -12.51 -8.63
CA MET A 20 11.78 -13.18 -8.20
C MET A 20 11.40 -14.45 -7.43
N SER A 21 12.32 -15.38 -7.23
CA SER A 21 12.11 -16.48 -6.27
C SER A 21 12.31 -16.01 -4.83
N ALA A 22 11.76 -16.78 -3.88
CA ALA A 22 12.01 -16.54 -2.46
C ALA A 22 13.51 -16.57 -2.12
N HIS A 23 14.29 -17.41 -2.83
CA HIS A 23 15.74 -17.46 -2.68
C HIS A 23 16.42 -16.16 -3.15
N GLU A 24 16.04 -15.62 -4.31
CA GLU A 24 16.60 -14.37 -4.83
C GLU A 24 16.20 -13.15 -4.01
N ARG A 25 14.97 -13.10 -3.49
CA ARG A 25 14.50 -12.02 -2.61
C ARG A 25 15.03 -12.12 -1.17
N GLY A 26 15.36 -13.33 -0.73
CA GLY A 26 15.74 -13.63 0.66
C GLY A 26 14.56 -13.76 1.64
N PHE A 27 13.31 -13.78 1.17
CA PHE A 27 12.13 -13.94 2.01
C PHE A 27 10.95 -14.58 1.26
N THR A 28 10.06 -15.23 2.02
CA THR A 28 8.85 -15.87 1.49
C THR A 28 7.59 -15.02 1.64
N THR A 29 7.60 -14.12 2.63
CA THR A 29 6.48 -13.23 2.94
C THR A 29 6.99 -11.84 3.27
N ALA A 30 6.14 -10.83 3.14
CA ALA A 30 6.47 -9.47 3.54
C ALA A 30 5.23 -8.80 4.14
N GLN A 31 5.35 -8.24 5.34
CA GLN A 31 4.24 -7.59 6.02
C GLN A 31 4.34 -6.08 5.93
N LEU A 32 3.23 -5.44 5.55
CA LEU A 32 3.10 -3.99 5.51
C LEU A 32 3.29 -3.43 6.93
N HIS A 33 4.18 -2.45 7.08
CA HIS A 33 4.49 -1.80 8.35
C HIS A 33 3.92 -0.38 8.41
N THR A 34 4.39 0.49 7.52
CA THR A 34 4.00 1.90 7.49
C THR A 34 3.75 2.37 6.06
N ARG A 35 3.06 3.52 5.94
CA ARG A 35 2.87 4.26 4.70
C ARG A 35 3.41 5.68 4.88
N HIS A 36 3.94 6.24 3.81
CA HIS A 36 4.29 7.63 3.68
C HIS A 36 3.72 8.13 2.35
N TRP A 37 2.83 9.12 2.42
CA TRP A 37 2.25 9.76 1.26
C TRP A 37 2.67 11.21 1.15
N VAL A 38 2.95 11.63 -0.07
CA VAL A 38 3.18 13.02 -0.45
C VAL A 38 2.06 13.42 -1.40
N LEU A 39 1.34 14.47 -1.05
CA LEU A 39 0.32 15.10 -1.89
C LEU A 39 0.84 16.46 -2.31
N THR A 40 0.97 16.69 -3.62
CA THR A 40 1.44 17.97 -4.16
C THR A 40 0.29 18.66 -4.88
N GLN A 41 -0.01 19.90 -4.49
CA GLN A 41 -0.98 20.77 -5.16
C GLN A 41 -0.40 21.40 -6.42
N ASP A 42 -1.26 21.94 -7.29
CA ASP A 42 -0.86 22.58 -8.55
C ASP A 42 0.07 23.80 -8.34
N ASP A 43 -0.03 24.49 -7.20
CA ASP A 43 0.84 25.60 -6.80
C ASP A 43 2.19 25.15 -6.22
N GLY A 44 2.43 23.84 -6.14
CA GLY A 44 3.64 23.23 -5.60
C GLY A 44 3.63 23.00 -4.09
N VAL A 45 2.56 23.39 -3.37
CA VAL A 45 2.45 23.11 -1.92
C VAL A 45 2.33 21.61 -1.69
N THR A 46 3.17 21.08 -0.79
CA THR A 46 3.18 19.64 -0.44
C THR A 46 2.67 19.38 0.95
N ASP A 47 1.95 18.28 1.09
CA ASP A 47 1.51 17.72 2.37
C ASP A 47 1.96 16.27 2.50
N GLU A 48 2.44 15.94 3.69
CA GLU A 48 2.93 14.60 3.99
C GLU A 48 2.03 13.89 5.00
N VAL A 49 1.74 12.63 4.72
CA VAL A 49 0.98 11.76 5.61
C VAL A 49 1.80 10.52 5.92
N ASN A 50 2.24 10.43 7.18
CA ASN A 50 2.95 9.28 7.72
C ASN A 50 2.00 8.50 8.65
N GLY A 51 2.02 7.17 8.57
CA GLY A 51 1.24 6.37 9.51
C GLY A 51 1.47 4.87 9.42
N GLU A 52 1.08 4.18 10.49
CA GLU A 52 1.11 2.72 10.55
C GLU A 52 -0.02 2.11 9.71
N GLY A 53 0.29 0.98 9.06
CA GLY A 53 -0.72 0.24 8.31
C GLY A 53 -1.32 1.03 7.15
N VAL A 54 -2.40 0.50 6.59
CA VAL A 54 -3.32 1.19 5.68
C VAL A 54 -4.75 0.90 6.14
N VAL A 55 -5.54 1.94 6.42
CA VAL A 55 -6.94 1.79 6.89
C VAL A 55 -7.11 0.81 8.06
N GLY A 56 -6.17 0.80 9.01
CA GLY A 56 -6.14 -0.13 10.16
C GLY A 56 -5.68 -1.56 9.82
N ARG A 57 -5.25 -1.82 8.58
CA ARG A 57 -4.77 -3.12 8.10
C ARG A 57 -3.26 -3.17 7.91
N PHE A 58 -2.69 -4.34 8.13
CA PHE A 58 -1.26 -4.66 8.07
C PHE A 58 -1.06 -5.95 7.26
N PRO A 59 -1.51 -6.01 5.99
CA PRO A 59 -1.53 -7.25 5.23
C PRO A 59 -0.14 -7.90 5.17
N LEU A 60 -0.07 -9.20 5.45
CA LEU A 60 1.12 -10.00 5.18
C LEU A 60 0.99 -10.60 3.79
N LEU A 61 1.82 -10.15 2.85
CA LEU A 61 1.84 -10.60 1.47
C LEU A 61 2.65 -11.89 1.35
N GLN A 62 2.20 -12.79 0.50
CA GLN A 62 2.87 -14.02 0.11
C GLN A 62 2.57 -14.27 -1.38
N GLU A 63 3.31 -15.18 -2.02
CA GLU A 63 2.99 -15.55 -3.40
C GLU A 63 1.54 -16.05 -3.51
N ASN A 64 0.81 -15.55 -4.52
CA ASN A 64 -0.59 -15.88 -4.79
C ASN A 64 -1.60 -15.53 -3.67
N GLY A 65 -1.24 -14.69 -2.69
CA GLY A 65 -2.18 -14.34 -1.64
C GLY A 65 -1.66 -13.38 -0.58
N TRP A 66 -2.44 -13.25 0.49
CA TRP A 66 -2.11 -12.39 1.62
C TRP A 66 -2.86 -12.83 2.88
N ARG A 67 -2.46 -12.33 4.05
CA ARG A 67 -3.17 -12.52 5.32
C ARG A 67 -3.72 -11.18 5.81
N ASP A 68 -5.00 -11.17 6.18
CA ASP A 68 -5.77 -9.96 6.55
C ASP A 68 -5.52 -9.51 7.99
N ASP A 69 -4.27 -9.21 8.31
CA ASP A 69 -3.92 -8.76 9.66
C ASP A 69 -4.46 -7.34 9.88
N MET A 70 -5.12 -7.12 11.02
CA MET A 70 -5.77 -5.86 11.35
C MET A 70 -5.42 -5.40 12.77
N GLN A 71 -5.40 -4.10 12.98
CA GLN A 71 -5.22 -3.50 14.30
C GLN A 71 -6.53 -3.55 15.09
N ASP A 72 -6.44 -3.96 16.36
CA ASP A 72 -7.55 -3.90 17.31
C ASP A 72 -7.68 -2.51 17.96
N GLU A 73 -8.72 -2.32 18.78
CA GLU A 73 -8.99 -1.06 19.49
C GLU A 73 -7.87 -0.62 20.44
N TYR A 74 -6.94 -1.53 20.80
CA TYR A 74 -5.81 -1.26 21.68
C TYR A 74 -4.50 -1.06 20.89
N GLY A 75 -4.56 -0.95 19.57
CA GLY A 75 -3.39 -0.77 18.72
C GLY A 75 -2.62 -2.06 18.42
N ARG A 76 -3.08 -3.24 18.87
CA ARG A 76 -2.39 -4.51 18.64
C ARG A 76 -2.78 -5.11 17.30
N ILE A 77 -1.79 -5.59 16.55
CA ILE A 77 -2.02 -6.25 15.26
C ILE A 77 -2.45 -7.70 15.51
N LYS A 78 -3.64 -8.07 15.04
CA LYS A 78 -4.22 -9.42 15.12
C LYS A 78 -4.07 -10.12 13.77
N ARG A 79 -3.65 -11.39 13.82
CA ARG A 79 -3.55 -12.22 12.62
C ARG A 79 -4.94 -12.52 12.07
N GLY A 80 -5.13 -12.25 10.79
CA GLY A 80 -6.39 -12.51 10.11
C GLY A 80 -6.41 -13.82 9.32
N ARG A 81 -7.45 -13.95 8.50
CA ARG A 81 -7.59 -15.06 7.55
C ARG A 81 -6.58 -14.95 6.40
N LYS A 82 -6.25 -16.08 5.78
CA LYS A 82 -5.55 -16.11 4.49
C LYS A 82 -6.54 -15.84 3.36
N CYS A 83 -6.11 -15.04 2.40
CA CYS A 83 -6.83 -14.62 1.22
C CYS A 83 -5.99 -14.97 -0.02
N VAL A 84 -6.64 -15.27 -1.14
CA VAL A 84 -5.99 -15.56 -2.42
C VAL A 84 -5.95 -14.28 -3.27
N GLY A 85 -4.91 -14.15 -4.08
CA GLY A 85 -4.74 -13.06 -5.03
C GLY A 85 -4.19 -11.78 -4.40
N THR A 86 -4.65 -10.63 -4.90
CA THR A 86 -4.10 -9.30 -4.58
C THR A 86 -4.80 -8.68 -3.38
N PHE A 87 -4.03 -8.05 -2.49
CA PHE A 87 -4.60 -7.17 -1.48
C PHE A 87 -5.03 -5.85 -2.14
N ILE A 88 -6.26 -5.43 -1.90
CA ILE A 88 -6.80 -4.18 -2.42
C ILE A 88 -7.38 -3.41 -1.24
N TYR A 89 -7.02 -2.13 -1.13
CA TYR A 89 -7.74 -1.20 -0.27
C TYR A 89 -8.13 0.05 -1.04
N GLN A 90 -9.15 0.73 -0.53
CA GLN A 90 -9.61 2.01 -1.04
C GLN A 90 -9.58 3.02 0.11
N SER A 91 -9.26 4.25 -0.22
CA SER A 91 -9.29 5.38 0.69
C SER A 91 -9.60 6.64 -0.10
N MET A 92 -9.82 7.74 0.61
CA MET A 92 -10.16 9.02 0.01
C MET A 92 -9.17 10.11 0.41
N SER A 93 -8.97 11.07 -0.49
CA SER A 93 -8.32 12.34 -0.20
C SER A 93 -9.28 13.47 -0.53
N GLY A 94 -9.64 14.26 0.49
CA GLY A 94 -10.52 15.42 0.34
C GLY A 94 -9.69 16.69 0.22
N ARG A 95 -9.51 17.20 -1.00
CA ARG A 95 -8.90 18.51 -1.23
C ARG A 95 -9.66 19.28 -2.30
N PRO A 96 -9.83 20.60 -2.14
CA PRO A 96 -10.57 21.41 -3.10
C PRO A 96 -9.90 21.52 -4.47
N ASN A 97 -8.61 21.19 -4.58
CA ASN A 97 -7.81 21.39 -5.79
C ASN A 97 -7.31 20.05 -6.37
N ASN A 98 -6.88 20.06 -7.64
CA ASN A 98 -6.14 18.95 -8.21
C ASN A 98 -4.86 18.71 -7.40
N VAL A 99 -4.54 17.43 -7.17
CA VAL A 99 -3.32 17.05 -6.47
C VAL A 99 -2.65 15.87 -7.14
N SER A 100 -1.33 15.81 -7.15
CA SER A 100 -0.61 14.57 -7.44
C SER A 100 -0.36 13.79 -6.15
N PHE A 101 -0.55 12.48 -6.18
CA PHE A 101 -0.33 11.57 -5.06
C PHE A 101 0.86 10.67 -5.37
N GLU A 102 1.81 10.56 -4.45
CA GLU A 102 2.93 9.62 -4.52
C GLU A 102 3.41 9.21 -3.12
N GLY A 103 4.41 8.33 -3.05
CA GLY A 103 5.10 8.03 -1.81
C GLY A 103 5.66 6.63 -1.78
N TYR A 104 5.67 6.02 -0.60
CA TYR A 104 6.14 4.66 -0.41
C TYR A 104 5.40 3.94 0.71
N ILE A 105 5.39 2.62 0.61
CA ILE A 105 4.94 1.71 1.65
C ILE A 105 6.15 0.94 2.15
N ARG A 106 6.38 0.94 3.46
CA ARG A 106 7.45 0.15 4.07
C ARG A 106 6.92 -1.23 4.42
N PHE A 107 7.64 -2.25 3.99
CA PHE A 107 7.42 -3.65 4.33
C PHE A 107 8.54 -4.19 5.21
N VAL A 108 8.24 -5.22 5.97
CA VAL A 108 9.22 -6.02 6.72
C VAL A 108 9.21 -7.44 6.14
N PRO A 109 10.36 -7.98 5.69
CA PRO A 109 10.49 -9.38 5.31
C PRO A 109 10.04 -10.31 6.45
N GLY A 110 9.30 -11.36 6.13
CA GLY A 110 8.63 -12.20 7.12
C GLY A 110 7.37 -11.53 7.67
N SER A 111 7.25 -11.49 9.00
CA SER A 111 6.13 -10.82 9.69
C SER A 111 6.63 -9.80 10.69
N LEU A 112 5.80 -8.82 11.06
CA LEU A 112 6.16 -7.83 12.08
C LEU A 112 6.52 -8.47 13.43
N ALA A 113 5.92 -9.61 13.76
CA ALA A 113 6.21 -10.36 14.99
C ALA A 113 7.45 -11.26 14.90
N SER A 114 7.92 -11.57 13.69
CA SER A 114 9.09 -12.41 13.43
C SER A 114 9.72 -11.97 12.10
N PRO A 115 10.49 -10.86 12.12
CA PRO A 115 11.16 -10.36 10.93
C PRO A 115 12.22 -11.34 10.42
N GLU A 116 12.33 -11.47 9.11
CA GLU A 116 13.33 -12.30 8.41
C GLU A 116 14.49 -11.46 7.84
N GLY A 117 14.39 -10.13 7.89
CA GLY A 117 15.39 -9.21 7.37
C GLY A 117 15.04 -7.75 7.61
N ASP A 118 15.82 -6.84 7.02
CA ASP A 118 15.63 -5.40 7.18
C ASP A 118 14.39 -4.88 6.43
N PRO A 119 13.69 -3.87 6.97
CA PRO A 119 12.57 -3.24 6.28
C PRO A 119 12.99 -2.60 4.95
N PHE A 120 12.14 -2.71 3.93
CA PHE A 120 12.35 -2.11 2.62
C PHE A 120 11.14 -1.29 2.17
N GLU A 121 11.38 -0.33 1.27
CA GLU A 121 10.35 0.59 0.77
C GLU A 121 9.91 0.22 -0.64
N VAL A 122 8.61 0.12 -0.84
CA VAL A 122 7.98 -0.07 -2.14
C VAL A 122 7.40 1.26 -2.60
N ARG A 123 7.92 1.77 -3.72
CA ARG A 123 7.49 3.04 -4.30
C ARG A 123 6.07 2.94 -4.84
N VAL A 124 5.24 3.92 -4.48
CA VAL A 124 3.99 4.23 -5.18
C VAL A 124 4.28 5.37 -6.13
N ALA A 125 4.29 5.07 -7.43
CA ALA A 125 4.56 6.06 -8.46
C ALA A 125 3.52 7.19 -8.42
N ARG A 126 3.93 8.38 -8.84
CA ARG A 126 3.07 9.55 -8.87
C ARG A 126 1.89 9.33 -9.81
N PHE A 127 0.68 9.61 -9.33
CA PHE A 127 -0.52 9.66 -10.17
C PHE A 127 -1.40 10.87 -9.82
N PRO A 128 -2.13 11.44 -10.78
CA PRO A 128 -2.97 12.61 -10.55
C PRO A 128 -4.31 12.22 -9.89
N LEU A 129 -4.79 13.09 -9.01
CA LEU A 129 -6.14 13.13 -8.48
C LEU A 129 -6.78 14.44 -8.93
N LYS A 130 -7.51 14.38 -10.05
CA LYS A 130 -8.11 15.55 -10.73
C LYS A 130 -9.48 15.21 -11.27
N THR A 131 -10.39 16.17 -11.26
CA THR A 131 -11.66 16.09 -12.00
C THR A 131 -11.42 16.65 -13.39
N GLU A 132 -11.33 15.79 -14.41
CA GLU A 132 -11.39 16.22 -15.81
C GLU A 132 -12.87 16.52 -16.12
N ALA A 133 -13.18 17.73 -16.59
CA ALA A 133 -14.55 18.17 -16.82
C ALA A 133 -15.25 17.46 -18.01
N GLU A 134 -14.54 16.62 -18.77
CA GLU A 134 -15.02 16.08 -20.06
C GLU A 134 -15.39 14.58 -20.05
N ASP A 135 -15.12 13.82 -18.97
CA ASP A 135 -15.36 12.36 -18.96
C ASP A 135 -16.76 11.94 -18.47
N TYR A 136 -17.67 12.90 -18.25
CA TYR A 136 -19.08 12.62 -17.97
C TYR A 136 -19.95 12.89 -19.21
N LEU A 137 -19.79 12.07 -20.26
CA LEU A 137 -20.86 11.90 -21.25
C LEU A 137 -21.94 10.99 -20.64
N PHE A 138 -23.09 11.59 -20.33
CA PHE A 138 -24.34 10.88 -20.03
C PHE A 138 -24.97 10.30 -21.29
#